data_AF-A0A9E6JWU0-F1
#
_entry.id   AF-A0A9E6JWU0-F1
#
_cell.length_a   1.000
_cell.length_b   1.000
_cell.length_c   1.000
_cell.angle_alpha   90.00
_cell.angle_beta   90.00
_cell.angle_gamma   90.00
#
_symmetry.space_group_name_H-M   'P 1'
#
loop_
_entity.id
_entity.type
_entity.pdbx_description
1 polymer ?
#
loop_
_entity_poly.entity_id
_entity_poly.type
_entity_poly.pdbx_seq_one_letter_code
_entity_poly.pdbx_strand_id
1 'polypeptide(L)'
;MKKSLILKTVLILFSVVLFGYLTNYIFFTDKLDYQEITRVYNEDHNKVLVGYIGNCGALCSWTVKVDLEDLNGKVLRSRVFYSTRCGELAIKWIDSEKAKINSVLINVYEDRFDSRSDIGSACPN
;
A
#
# COMPACT_ATOMS: atom_id res chain seq x y z
N MET A 1 -38.83 28.31 25.67
CA MET A 1 -38.57 26.86 25.47
C MET A 1 -38.09 26.50 24.04
N LYS A 2 -38.75 26.93 22.95
CA LYS A 2 -38.37 26.57 21.56
C LYS A 2 -36.91 26.91 21.17
N LYS A 3 -36.37 28.07 21.59
CA LYS A 3 -34.98 28.46 21.30
C LYS A 3 -33.94 27.54 21.95
N SER A 4 -34.23 27.02 23.16
CA SER A 4 -33.37 26.06 23.86
C SER A 4 -33.40 24.69 23.17
N LEU A 5 -34.55 24.29 22.62
CA LEU A 5 -34.67 23.05 21.84
C LEU A 5 -33.86 23.13 20.54
N ILE A 6 -34.00 24.23 19.79
CA ILE A 6 -33.25 24.47 18.55
C ILE A 6 -31.74 24.46 18.81
N LEU A 7 -31.30 25.15 19.87
CA LEU A 7 -29.88 25.20 20.23
C LEU A 7 -29.31 23.81 20.53
N LYS A 8 -30.04 22.97 21.29
CA LYS A 8 -29.63 21.59 21.58
C LYS A 8 -29.54 20.75 20.31
N THR A 9 -30.50 20.87 19.40
CA THR A 9 -30.48 20.15 18.12
C THR A 9 -29.28 20.53 17.26
N VAL A 10 -28.98 21.83 17.15
CA VAL A 10 -27.80 22.30 16.40
C VAL A 10 -26.50 21.78 17.02
N LEU A 11 -26.41 21.76 18.35
CA LEU A 11 -25.21 21.31 19.07
C LEU A 11 -24.98 19.80 18.90
N ILE A 12 -26.05 19.00 18.90
CA ILE A 12 -25.98 17.56 18.60
C ILE A 12 -25.52 17.34 17.15
N LEU A 13 -26.12 18.06 16.19
CA LEU A 13 -25.76 17.92 14.78
C LEU A 13 -24.30 18.29 14.52
N PHE A 14 -23.84 19.39 15.11
CA PHE A 14 -22.44 19.81 15.06
C PHE A 14 -21.52 18.74 15.66
N SER A 15 -21.89 18.14 16.79
CA SER A 15 -21.12 17.08 17.43
C SER A 15 -20.99 15.83 16.56
N VAL A 16 -22.08 15.43 15.87
CA VAL A 16 -22.05 14.28 14.95
C VAL A 16 -21.14 14.54 13.75
N VAL A 17 -21.22 15.73 13.15
CA VAL A 17 -20.35 16.12 12.03
C VAL A 17 -18.90 16.18 12.46
N LEU A 18 -18.62 16.79 13.63
CA LEU A 18 -17.27 16.88 14.16
C LEU A 18 -16.69 15.50 14.46
N PHE A 19 -17.49 14.60 15.04
CA PHE A 19 -17.06 13.23 15.32
C PHE A 19 -16.79 12.45 14.03
N GLY A 20 -17.64 12.59 13.01
CA GLY A 20 -17.41 12.00 11.68
C GLY A 20 -16.14 12.53 11.03
N TYR A 21 -15.87 13.84 11.13
CA TYR A 21 -14.64 14.44 10.62
C TYR A 21 -13.40 13.94 11.36
N LEU A 22 -13.42 13.91 12.71
CA LEU A 22 -12.28 13.47 13.52
C LEU A 22 -11.98 11.99 13.33
N THR A 23 -13.00 11.14 13.25
CA THR A 23 -12.81 9.71 12.93
C THR A 23 -12.25 9.54 11.54
N ASN A 24 -12.78 10.26 10.53
CA ASN A 24 -12.21 10.20 9.19
C ASN A 24 -10.74 10.67 9.18
N TYR A 25 -10.43 11.76 9.90
CA TYR A 25 -9.07 12.25 10.03
C TYR A 25 -8.16 11.19 10.66
N ILE A 26 -8.50 10.65 11.84
CA ILE A 26 -7.66 9.67 12.53
C ILE A 26 -7.46 8.39 11.70
N PHE A 27 -8.52 7.84 11.10
CA PHE A 27 -8.43 6.57 10.37
C PHE A 27 -7.89 6.68 8.94
N PHE A 28 -7.99 7.85 8.30
CA PHE A 28 -7.58 8.03 6.89
C PHE A 28 -6.40 9.00 6.71
N THR A 29 -5.86 9.63 7.77
CA THR A 29 -4.58 10.37 7.70
C THR A 29 -3.37 9.58 8.13
N ASP A 30 -3.53 8.34 8.61
CA ASP A 30 -2.44 7.39 8.72
C ASP A 30 -1.91 7.12 7.31
N LYS A 31 -0.87 7.89 6.95
CA LYS A 31 -0.02 7.59 5.81
C LYS A 31 0.48 6.17 6.06
N LEU A 32 0.12 5.25 5.16
CA LEU A 32 0.64 3.89 5.14
C LEU A 32 2.15 3.96 5.36
N ASP A 33 2.59 3.55 6.55
CA ASP A 33 4.01 3.51 6.86
C ASP A 33 4.55 2.25 6.21
N TYR A 34 5.34 2.46 5.15
CA TYR A 34 5.90 1.39 4.35
C TYR A 34 7.31 1.11 4.86
N GLN A 35 7.49 -0.07 5.45
CA GLN A 35 8.80 -0.54 5.87
C GLN A 35 9.46 -1.30 4.71
N GLU A 36 10.71 -0.95 4.36
CA GLU A 36 11.51 -1.73 3.40
C GLU A 36 11.83 -3.11 3.99
N ILE A 37 11.52 -4.16 3.24
CA ILE A 37 11.72 -5.55 3.65
C ILE A 37 12.84 -6.22 2.87
N THR A 38 12.96 -5.90 1.58
CA THR A 38 13.95 -6.57 0.72
C THR A 38 14.35 -5.69 -0.46
N ARG A 39 15.57 -5.91 -0.93
CA ARG A 39 16.17 -5.24 -2.08
C ARG A 39 16.89 -6.25 -2.95
N VAL A 40 16.54 -6.32 -4.22
CA VAL A 40 17.07 -7.34 -5.15
C VAL A 40 17.63 -6.67 -6.40
N TYR A 41 18.93 -6.86 -6.61
CA TYR A 41 19.67 -6.31 -7.73
C TYR A 41 19.54 -7.20 -8.96
N ASN A 42 19.37 -6.57 -10.12
CA ASN A 42 19.55 -7.20 -11.42
C ASN A 42 20.91 -6.77 -11.98
N GLU A 43 21.87 -7.69 -11.95
CA GLU A 43 23.25 -7.46 -12.38
C GLU A 43 23.33 -7.13 -13.88
N ASP A 44 22.42 -7.64 -14.69
CA ASP A 44 22.47 -7.50 -16.14
C ASP A 44 22.00 -6.11 -16.63
N HIS A 45 21.15 -5.43 -15.87
CA HIS A 45 20.48 -4.20 -16.33
C HIS A 45 20.62 -2.99 -15.41
N ASN A 46 21.45 -3.08 -14.36
CA ASN A 46 21.69 -1.97 -13.43
C ASN A 46 20.37 -1.43 -12.84
N LYS A 47 19.49 -2.36 -12.44
CA LYS A 47 18.19 -2.06 -11.81
C LYS A 47 18.06 -2.76 -10.48
N VAL A 48 17.22 -2.18 -9.63
CA VAL A 48 16.97 -2.68 -8.29
C VAL A 48 15.46 -2.77 -8.09
N LEU A 49 14.98 -3.91 -7.59
CA LEU A 49 13.63 -4.00 -7.05
C LEU A 49 13.69 -3.84 -5.54
N VAL A 50 12.86 -2.94 -5.02
CA VAL A 50 12.75 -2.67 -3.59
C VAL A 50 11.36 -2.99 -3.14
N GLY A 51 11.25 -3.88 -2.16
CA GLY A 51 10.00 -4.34 -1.60
C GLY A 51 9.71 -3.71 -0.26
N TYR A 52 8.50 -3.22 -0.08
CA TYR A 52 8.00 -2.63 1.15
C TYR A 52 6.71 -3.31 1.60
N ILE A 53 6.49 -3.33 2.91
CA ILE A 53 5.22 -3.75 3.50
C ILE A 53 4.66 -2.59 4.32
N GLY A 54 3.37 -2.31 4.10
CA GLY A 54 2.59 -1.36 4.86
C GLY A 54 1.49 -2.05 5.64
N ASN A 55 1.20 -1.53 6.84
CA ASN A 55 0.06 -1.92 7.65
C ASN A 55 -0.87 -0.71 7.81
N CYS A 56 -2.10 -0.77 7.29
CA CYS A 56 -3.09 0.29 7.51
C CYS A 56 -4.03 -0.02 8.71
N GLY A 57 -3.54 -0.79 9.68
CA GLY A 57 -4.13 -0.94 11.01
C GLY A 57 -5.31 -1.90 11.08
N ALA A 58 -6.16 -1.70 12.09
CA ALA A 58 -7.20 -2.65 12.50
C ALA A 58 -8.34 -2.86 11.47
N LEU A 59 -8.43 -2.01 10.44
CA LEU A 59 -9.55 -1.98 9.49
C LEU A 59 -9.16 -2.38 8.07
N CYS A 60 -7.89 -2.66 7.78
CA CYS A 60 -7.44 -2.97 6.44
C CYS A 60 -6.50 -4.19 6.38
N SER A 61 -6.24 -4.61 5.15
CA SER A 61 -5.28 -5.65 4.78
C SER A 61 -3.85 -5.12 4.73
N TRP A 62 -2.85 -5.99 4.89
CA TRP A 62 -1.46 -5.64 4.59
C TRP A 62 -1.33 -5.16 3.15
N THR A 63 -0.47 -4.17 2.93
CA THR A 63 -0.13 -3.67 1.60
C THR A 63 1.32 -4.01 1.30
N VAL A 64 1.58 -4.45 0.07
CA VAL A 64 2.92 -4.71 -0.44
C VAL A 64 3.18 -3.66 -1.50
N LYS A 65 4.25 -2.88 -1.37
CA LYS A 65 4.70 -1.97 -2.42
C LYS A 65 6.00 -2.49 -3.00
N VAL A 66 6.17 -2.43 -4.32
CA VAL A 66 7.42 -2.76 -4.99
C VAL A 66 7.81 -1.64 -5.92
N ASP A 67 8.99 -1.06 -5.67
CA ASP A 67 9.59 -0.03 -6.50
C ASP A 67 10.65 -0.63 -7.41
N LEU A 68 10.67 -0.18 -8.66
CA LEU A 68 11.79 -0.35 -9.56
C LEU A 68 12.65 0.90 -9.49
N GLU A 69 13.89 0.76 -9.05
CA GLU A 69 14.87 1.82 -8.94
C GLU A 69 16.01 1.66 -9.95
N ASP A 70 16.67 2.76 -10.28
CA ASP A 70 18.02 2.70 -10.82
C ASP A 70 19.07 2.48 -9.71
N LEU A 71 20.34 2.30 -10.08
CA LEU A 71 21.44 2.12 -9.12
C LEU A 71 21.66 3.32 -8.18
N ASN A 72 21.11 4.49 -8.50
CA ASN A 72 21.23 5.70 -7.67
C ASN A 72 20.05 5.82 -6.68
N GLY A 73 19.16 4.83 -6.62
CA GLY A 73 17.97 4.84 -5.77
C GLY A 73 16.84 5.71 -6.30
N LYS A 74 16.89 6.14 -7.58
CA LYS A 74 15.79 6.88 -8.18
C LYS A 74 14.67 5.90 -8.55
N VAL A 75 13.50 6.09 -7.95
CA VAL A 75 12.30 5.34 -8.32
C VAL A 75 11.91 5.65 -9.77
N LEU A 76 11.94 4.63 -10.60
CA LEU A 76 11.53 4.67 -12.00
C LEU A 76 10.05 4.28 -12.13
N ARG A 77 9.61 3.30 -11.33
CA ARG A 77 8.22 2.82 -11.26
C ARG A 77 7.90 2.27 -9.87
N SER A 78 6.62 2.26 -9.51
CA SER A 78 6.11 1.75 -8.23
C SER A 78 4.85 0.94 -8.47
N ARG A 79 4.71 -0.22 -7.83
CA ARG A 79 3.47 -1.00 -7.76
C ARG A 79 3.03 -1.14 -6.32
N VAL A 80 1.73 -1.02 -6.07
CA VAL A 80 1.13 -1.42 -4.80
C VAL A 80 0.22 -2.60 -5.06
N PHE A 81 0.32 -3.58 -4.19
CA PHE A 81 -0.46 -4.78 -4.15
C PHE A 81 -1.13 -4.87 -2.79
N TYR A 82 -2.38 -5.33 -2.77
CA TYR A 82 -3.13 -5.52 -1.54
C TYR A 82 -3.15 -7.00 -1.21
N SER A 83 -2.83 -7.36 0.03
CA SER A 83 -2.93 -8.75 0.52
C SER A 83 -3.64 -8.79 1.85
N THR A 84 -4.81 -9.44 1.87
CA THR A 84 -5.65 -9.59 3.07
C THR A 84 -5.00 -10.41 4.18
N ARG A 85 -3.90 -11.15 3.90
CA ARG A 85 -3.39 -12.17 4.82
C ARG A 85 -1.86 -12.26 4.95
N CYS A 86 -1.07 -11.72 4.03
CA CYS A 86 0.38 -11.94 4.04
C CYS A 86 1.12 -10.64 4.44
N GLY A 87 1.78 -10.68 5.60
CA GLY A 87 2.77 -9.69 6.03
C GLY A 87 4.20 -10.04 5.62
N GLU A 88 4.35 -10.90 4.59
CA GLU A 88 5.64 -11.37 4.08
C GLU A 88 5.78 -11.07 2.59
N LEU A 89 7.00 -10.75 2.17
CA LEU A 89 7.34 -10.33 0.82
C LEU A 89 8.62 -11.03 0.35
N ALA A 90 8.49 -11.83 -0.70
CA ALA A 90 9.59 -12.41 -1.43
C ALA A 90 9.64 -11.81 -2.83
N ILE A 91 10.80 -11.28 -3.22
CA ILE A 91 11.04 -10.76 -4.56
C ILE A 91 12.25 -11.49 -5.13
N LYS A 92 12.18 -11.87 -6.40
CA LYS A 92 13.34 -12.33 -7.14
C LYS A 92 13.24 -11.96 -8.62
N TRP A 93 14.37 -11.64 -9.21
CA TRP A 93 14.48 -11.58 -10.67
C TRP A 93 14.42 -13.00 -11.23
N ILE A 94 13.71 -13.15 -12.35
CA ILE A 94 13.67 -14.40 -13.12
C ILE A 94 14.56 -14.25 -14.35
N ASP A 95 14.48 -13.08 -14.99
CA ASP A 95 15.32 -12.67 -16.11
C ASP A 95 15.43 -11.14 -16.14
N SER A 96 15.94 -10.57 -17.23
CA SER A 96 16.13 -9.13 -17.41
C SER A 96 14.83 -8.32 -17.35
N GLU A 97 13.71 -8.92 -17.74
CA GLU A 97 12.43 -8.22 -17.91
C GLU A 97 11.36 -8.71 -16.93
N LYS A 98 11.58 -9.86 -16.28
CA LYS A 98 10.61 -10.50 -15.42
C LYS A 98 11.10 -10.65 -14.00
N ALA A 99 10.21 -10.35 -13.07
CA ALA A 99 10.40 -10.57 -11.66
C ALA A 99 9.24 -11.37 -11.09
N LYS A 100 9.54 -12.22 -10.11
CA LYS A 100 8.54 -12.92 -9.33
C LYS A 100 8.41 -12.23 -7.98
N ILE A 101 7.21 -11.71 -7.71
CA ILE A 101 6.82 -11.09 -6.45
C ILE A 101 5.83 -12.05 -5.78
N ASN A 102 6.25 -12.67 -4.68
CA ASN A 102 5.62 -13.83 -4.07
C ASN A 102 5.34 -14.95 -5.10
N SER A 103 4.08 -15.26 -5.40
CA SER A 103 3.73 -16.25 -6.43
C SER A 103 3.51 -15.65 -7.81
N VAL A 104 3.40 -14.31 -7.92
CA VAL A 104 3.03 -13.63 -9.17
C VAL A 104 4.28 -13.31 -9.98
N LEU A 105 4.30 -13.77 -11.23
CA LEU A 105 5.30 -13.39 -12.22
C LEU A 105 4.81 -12.13 -12.94
N ILE A 106 5.65 -11.09 -12.96
CA ILE A 106 5.37 -9.83 -13.64
C ILE A 106 6.45 -9.52 -14.68
N ASN A 107 6.06 -8.90 -15.79
CA ASN A 107 6.96 -8.17 -16.66
C ASN A 107 7.14 -6.74 -16.09
N VAL A 108 8.35 -6.41 -15.67
CA VAL A 108 8.67 -5.17 -14.97
C VAL A 108 8.56 -3.94 -15.90
N TYR A 109 8.62 -4.13 -17.22
CA TYR A 109 8.55 -3.06 -18.23
C TYR A 109 7.19 -2.95 -18.93
N GLU A 110 6.46 -4.04 -19.10
CA GLU A 110 5.23 -4.06 -19.89
C GLU A 110 3.96 -4.12 -19.05
N ASP A 111 3.97 -4.86 -17.93
CA ASP A 111 2.74 -5.03 -17.16
C ASP A 111 2.30 -3.68 -16.62
N ARG A 112 1.07 -3.28 -16.95
CA ARG A 112 0.48 -2.07 -16.40
C ARG A 112 0.53 -2.17 -14.89
N PHE A 113 1.20 -1.21 -14.28
CA PHE A 113 1.26 -1.03 -12.82
C PHE A 113 -0.10 -0.50 -12.34
N ASP A 114 -1.15 -1.29 -12.53
CA ASP A 114 -2.49 -0.96 -12.09
C ASP A 114 -2.66 -1.45 -10.63
N SER A 115 -2.87 -0.47 -9.75
CA SER A 115 -3.00 -0.57 -8.28
C SER A 115 -4.12 -1.50 -7.77
N ARG A 116 -4.85 -2.18 -8.65
CA ARG A 116 -6.01 -3.02 -8.31
C ARG A 116 -5.80 -4.51 -8.59
N SER A 117 -4.59 -4.91 -8.94
CA SER A 117 -4.26 -6.34 -9.11
C SER A 117 -4.12 -7.01 -7.73
N ASP A 118 -5.10 -7.82 -7.37
CA ASP A 118 -5.09 -8.65 -6.16
C ASP A 118 -4.03 -9.75 -6.34
N ILE A 119 -2.97 -9.79 -5.51
CA ILE A 119 -2.00 -10.91 -5.49
C ILE A 119 -2.61 -12.07 -4.70
N GLY A 120 -3.86 -12.43 -5.04
CA GLY A 120 -4.71 -13.30 -4.25
C GLY A 120 -3.93 -14.42 -3.55
N SER A 121 -3.97 -14.41 -2.22
CA SER A 121 -3.55 -15.52 -1.33
C SER A 121 -2.10 -16.05 -1.47
N ALA A 122 -1.24 -15.38 -2.23
CA ALA A 122 0.10 -15.86 -2.50
C ALA A 122 1.08 -15.43 -1.41
N CYS A 123 1.04 -16.09 -0.26
CA CYS A 123 2.14 -16.01 0.68
C CYS A 123 3.34 -16.81 0.12
N PRO A 124 4.58 -16.39 0.37
CA PRO A 124 5.75 -17.20 0.00
C PRO A 124 5.65 -18.58 0.66
N ASN A 125 5.93 -19.64 -0.11
CA ASN A 125 6.14 -21.00 0.41
C ASN A 125 7.57 -21.17 0.88
#